data_AF-D1A7G6-F1
#
_entry.id   AF-D1A7G6-F1
#
_cell.length_a   1.000
_cell.length_b   1.000
_cell.length_c   1.000
_cell.angle_alpha   90.00
_cell.angle_beta   90.00
_cell.angle_gamma   90.00
#
_symmetry.space_group_name_H-M   'P 1'
#
loop_
_entity.id
_entity.type
_entity.pdbx_description
1 polymer ?
#
loop_
_entity_poly.entity_id
_entity_poly.type
_entity_poly.pdbx_seq_one_letter_code
_entity_poly.pdbx_strand_id
1 'polypeptide(L)'
;MPHVPPIVHSRTANGPAYLLAWIRSPEGAWEADIAWLEVEGESRQGRTAHVPAEDITKIDGQDYSRVPRRAGKGRGGETVRPETAEDQRP
;
A
#
# COMPACT_ATOMS: atom_id res chain seq x y z
N MET A 1 -6.95 16.25 12.12
CA MET A 1 -5.61 16.66 11.64
C MET A 1 -5.06 15.55 10.75
N PRO A 2 -4.47 15.87 9.60
CA PRO A 2 -3.69 14.89 8.83
C PRO A 2 -2.54 14.38 9.71
N HIS A 3 -2.26 13.08 9.64
CA HIS A 3 -1.11 12.46 10.31
C HIS A 3 -0.31 11.69 9.26
N VAL A 4 1.01 11.67 9.43
CA VAL A 4 1.90 10.84 8.61
C VAL A 4 1.71 9.39 9.06
N PRO A 5 1.42 8.44 8.17
CA PRO A 5 1.34 7.03 8.53
C PRO A 5 2.67 6.52 9.12
N PRO A 6 2.65 5.57 10.06
CA PRO A 6 3.87 4.99 10.60
C PRO A 6 4.59 4.14 9.54
N ILE A 7 5.89 3.93 9.73
CA ILE A 7 6.74 3.15 8.82
C ILE A 7 6.91 1.73 9.35
N VAL A 8 7.01 0.75 8.45
CA VAL A 8 7.34 -0.65 8.70
C VAL A 8 8.47 -1.10 7.78
N HIS A 9 9.20 -2.15 8.15
CA HIS A 9 10.02 -2.89 7.18
C HIS A 9 9.10 -3.80 6.37
N SER A 10 9.28 -3.84 5.05
CA SER A 10 8.54 -4.72 4.15
C SER A 10 9.50 -5.49 3.25
N ARG A 11 9.29 -6.80 3.12
CA ARG A 11 10.01 -7.63 2.15
C ARG A 11 9.68 -7.20 0.71
N THR A 12 8.42 -6.89 0.43
CA THR A 12 7.95 -6.47 -0.91
C THR A 12 8.54 -5.14 -1.34
N ALA A 13 8.66 -4.17 -0.43
CA ALA A 13 9.32 -2.90 -0.71
C ALA A 13 10.86 -3.00 -0.67
N ASN A 14 11.41 -4.16 -0.28
CA ASN A 14 12.82 -4.38 0.01
C ASN A 14 13.42 -3.27 0.91
N GLY A 15 12.67 -2.85 1.94
CA GLY A 15 13.02 -1.67 2.72
C GLY A 15 11.83 -1.08 3.50
N PRO A 16 11.95 0.20 3.92
CA PRO A 16 10.89 0.87 4.65
C PRO A 16 9.69 1.20 3.75
N ALA A 17 8.49 0.98 4.28
CA ALA A 17 7.23 1.37 3.66
C ALA A 17 6.30 2.02 4.69
N TYR A 18 5.49 2.97 4.26
CA TYR A 18 4.40 3.53 5.05
C TYR A 18 3.27 2.52 5.17
N LEU A 19 2.79 2.28 6.39
CA LEU A 19 1.62 1.45 6.64
C LEU A 19 0.34 2.31 6.60
N LEU A 20 -0.40 2.19 5.51
CA LEU A 20 -1.57 3.03 5.22
C LEU A 20 -2.85 2.50 5.87
N ALA A 21 -3.02 1.18 5.95
CA ALA A 21 -4.15 0.54 6.59
C ALA A 21 -3.89 -0.95 6.87
N TRP A 22 -4.66 -1.50 7.81
CA TRP A 22 -4.89 -2.94 7.90
C TRP A 22 -6.18 -3.28 7.16
N ILE A 23 -6.12 -4.29 6.31
CA ILE A 23 -7.26 -4.77 5.52
C ILE A 23 -7.55 -6.20 5.93
N ARG A 24 -8.79 -6.48 6.32
CA ARG A 24 -9.20 -7.85 6.65
C ARG A 24 -9.67 -8.56 5.39
N SER A 25 -9.02 -9.64 4.99
CA SER A 25 -9.42 -10.44 3.84
C SER A 25 -10.80 -11.08 4.08
N PRO A 26 -11.51 -11.51 3.02
CA PRO A 26 -12.77 -12.26 3.14
C PRO A 26 -12.64 -13.53 3.99
N GLU A 27 -11.48 -14.17 3.96
CA GLU A 27 -11.12 -15.38 4.71
C GLU A 27 -10.76 -15.07 6.18
N GLY A 28 -10.71 -13.80 6.55
CA GLY A 28 -10.51 -13.32 7.91
C GLY A 28 -9.07 -13.01 8.29
N ALA A 29 -8.10 -13.23 7.38
CA ALA A 29 -6.70 -12.87 7.55
C ALA A 29 -6.51 -11.35 7.52
N TRP A 30 -5.42 -10.84 8.10
CA TRP A 30 -5.06 -9.44 8.02
C TRP A 30 -3.96 -9.23 6.98
N GLU A 31 -4.18 -8.25 6.11
CA GLU A 31 -3.23 -7.72 5.15
C GLU A 31 -2.86 -6.29 5.54
N ALA A 32 -1.68 -5.85 5.12
CA ALA A 32 -1.19 -4.50 5.23
C ALA A 32 -1.26 -3.81 3.86
N ASP A 33 -1.94 -2.67 3.81
CA ASP A 33 -1.85 -1.71 2.71
C ASP A 33 -0.63 -0.83 2.95
N ILE A 34 0.36 -0.92 2.06
CA ILE A 34 1.65 -0.25 2.21
C ILE A 34 1.96 0.65 1.02
N ALA A 35 2.76 1.69 1.24
CA ALA A 35 3.31 2.53 0.19
C ALA A 35 4.80 2.84 0.39
N TRP A 36 5.57 2.87 -0.69
CA TRP A 36 6.99 3.24 -0.68
C TRP A 36 7.36 4.05 -1.92
N LEU A 37 8.55 4.65 -1.89
CA LEU A 37 9.13 5.33 -3.04
C LEU A 37 10.25 4.48 -3.62
N GLU A 38 10.21 4.25 -4.92
CA GLU A 38 11.33 3.74 -5.70
C GLU A 38 12.09 4.92 -6.30
N VAL A 39 13.42 4.86 -6.21
CA VAL A 39 14.32 5.86 -6.78
C VAL A 39 15.22 5.16 -7.78
N GLU A 40 15.18 5.62 -9.03
CA GLU A 40 16.01 5.12 -10.13
C GLU A 40 16.63 6.32 -10.85
N GLY A 41 17.92 6.57 -10.60
CA GLY A 41 18.58 7.80 -11.03
C GLY A 41 17.88 9.05 -10.47
N GLU A 42 17.37 9.90 -11.35
CA GLU A 42 16.61 11.11 -10.97
C GLU A 42 15.09 10.89 -10.90
N SER A 43 14.61 9.69 -11.25
CA SER A 43 13.19 9.34 -11.19
C SER A 43 12.77 8.95 -9.78
N ARG A 44 11.61 9.42 -9.34
CA ARG A 44 10.96 9.02 -8.08
C ARG A 44 9.56 8.54 -8.38
N GLN A 45 9.25 7.29 -8.05
CA GLN A 45 7.94 6.70 -8.30
C GLN A 45 7.33 6.15 -7.01
N GLY A 46 6.10 6.55 -6.72
CA GLY A 46 5.30 5.96 -5.64
C GLY A 46 4.78 4.57 -6.04
N ARG A 47 4.90 3.62 -5.12
CA ARG A 47 4.33 2.28 -5.22
C ARG A 47 3.41 2.01 -4.05
N THR A 48 2.43 1.15 -4.29
CA THR A 48 1.51 0.64 -3.27
C THR A 48 1.33 -0.86 -3.44
N ALA A 49 1.12 -1.59 -2.34
CA ALA A 49 0.79 -3.00 -2.38
C ALA A 49 -0.05 -3.42 -1.16
N HIS A 50 -0.83 -4.49 -1.34
CA HIS A 50 -1.38 -5.26 -0.22
C HIS A 50 -0.47 -6.47 0.01
N VAL A 51 -0.03 -6.65 1.24
CA VAL A 51 0.85 -7.76 1.63
C VAL A 51 0.30 -8.46 2.88
N PRO A 52 0.59 -9.75 3.11
CA PRO A 52 0.26 -10.41 4.37
C PRO A 52 0.84 -9.64 5.56
N ALA A 53 0.11 -9.59 6.69
CA ALA A 53 0.59 -8.89 7.87
C ALA A 53 1.92 -9.45 8.41
N GLU A 54 2.19 -10.75 8.19
CA GLU A 54 3.45 -11.41 8.55
C GLU A 54 4.65 -10.99 7.68
N ASP A 55 4.42 -10.38 6.51
CA ASP A 55 5.50 -9.92 5.61
C ASP A 55 6.02 -8.52 5.94
N ILE A 56 5.48 -7.91 7.01
CA ILE A 56 5.96 -6.62 7.53
C ILE A 56 6.41 -6.71 8.98
N THR A 57 7.45 -5.97 9.31
CA THR A 57 7.98 -5.85 10.67
C THR A 57 7.82 -4.43 11.16
N LYS A 58 7.24 -4.27 12.35
CA LYS A 58 7.13 -2.96 13.01
C LYS A 58 8.52 -2.41 13.32
N ILE A 59 8.62 -1.08 13.28
CA ILE A 59 9.80 -0.33 13.70
C ILE A 59 9.49 0.26 15.08
N ASP A 60 10.40 0.08 16.02
CA ASP A 60 10.23 0.57 17.38
C ASP A 60 10.12 2.11 17.43
N GLY A 61 9.31 2.61 18.36
CA GLY A 61 9.08 4.05 18.55
C GLY A 61 8.03 4.68 17.64
N GLN A 62 7.44 3.92 16.70
CA GLN A 62 6.34 4.37 15.84
C GLN A 62 4.96 4.17 16.51
N ASP A 63 4.03 5.11 16.29
CA ASP A 63 2.63 4.98 16.75
C ASP A 63 1.75 4.33 15.68
N TYR A 64 1.34 3.08 15.94
CA TYR A 64 0.45 2.31 15.07
C TYR A 64 -1.03 2.37 15.48
N SER A 65 -1.37 3.05 16.57
CA SER A 65 -2.73 3.06 17.12
C SER A 65 -3.74 3.72 16.16
N ARG A 66 -3.25 4.62 15.31
CA ARG A 66 -4.05 5.41 14.36
C ARG A 66 -4.14 4.80 12.96
N VAL A 67 -3.47 3.67 12.71
CA VAL A 67 -3.54 2.99 11.43
C VAL A 67 -4.98 2.50 11.20
N PRO A 68 -5.66 2.96 10.13
CA PRO A 68 -7.02 2.54 9.81
C PRO A 68 -7.14 1.03 9.71
N ARG A 69 -8.28 0.49 10.13
CA ARG A 69 -8.66 -0.92 9.91
C ARG A 69 -9.89 -0.95 9.00
N ARG A 70 -9.81 -1.68 7.89
CA ARG A 70 -10.84 -1.75 6.85
C ARG A 70 -11.23 -3.21 6.59
N ALA A 71 -12.48 -3.43 6.20
CA ALA A 71 -12.87 -4.69 5.58
C ALA A 71 -12.37 -4.71 4.13
N GLY A 72 -11.74 -5.81 3.70
CA GLY A 72 -11.37 -6.01 2.31
C GLY A 72 -12.62 -6.10 1.44
N LYS A 73 -12.61 -5.41 0.30
CA LYS A 73 -13.63 -5.64 -0.72
C LYS A 73 -13.34 -7.02 -1.31
N GLY A 74 -14.27 -7.96 -1.17
CA GLY A 74 -14.21 -9.22 -1.91
C GLY A 74 -13.92 -8.94 -3.38
N ARG A 75 -13.09 -9.77 -4.01
CA ARG A 75 -12.55 -9.62 -5.37
C ARG A 75 -13.70 -9.35 -6.37
N GLY A 76 -13.96 -8.08 -6.63
CA GLY A 76 -15.02 -7.59 -7.51
C GLY A 76 -14.89 -6.10 -7.85
N GLY A 77 -13.72 -5.52 -7.58
CA GLY A 77 -13.37 -4.15 -7.95
C GLY A 77 -12.19 -4.18 -8.90
N GLU A 78 -12.45 -4.55 -10.15
CA GLU A 78 -11.53 -4.31 -11.26
C GLU A 78 -11.17 -2.83 -11.26
N THR A 79 -9.95 -2.50 -10.85
CA THR A 79 -9.40 -1.18 -11.12
C THR A 79 -9.11 -1.15 -12.60
N VAL A 80 -10.10 -0.75 -13.39
CA VAL A 80 -9.92 -0.39 -14.79
C VAL A 80 -8.84 0.67 -14.80
N ARG A 81 -7.65 0.31 -15.26
CA ARG A 81 -6.63 1.28 -15.67
C ARG A 81 -7.30 2.12 -16.76
N PRO A 82 -7.29 3.46 -16.72
CA PRO A 82 -7.70 4.21 -17.89
C PRO A 82 -6.74 3.84 -19.02
N GLU A 83 -7.24 3.06 -19.98
CA GLU A 83 -6.58 2.86 -21.26
C GLU A 83 -6.45 4.23 -21.91
N THR A 84 -5.23 4.51 -22.36
CA THR A 84 -4.84 5.66 -23.14
C THR A 84 -5.82 5.84 -24.31
N ALA A 85 -6.69 6.84 -24.24
CA ALA A 85 -7.56 7.20 -25.32
C ALA A 85 -6.84 8.16 -26.28
N GLU A 86 -7.15 7.96 -27.56
CA GLU A 86 -6.99 8.90 -28.68
C GLU A 86 -5.65 8.88 -29.44
N ASP A 87 -5.46 7.80 -30.20
CA ASP A 87 -5.19 7.97 -31.63
C ASP A 87 -6.53 8.16 -32.34
N GLN A 88 -6.79 9.37 -32.83
CA GLN A 88 -7.75 9.63 -33.90
C GLN A 88 -7.33 10.91 -34.64
N ARG A 89 -6.62 10.68 -35.74
CA ARG A 89 -6.31 11.63 -36.81
C ARG A 89 -7.59 12.10 -37.54
N PRO A 90 -7.58 13.28 -38.16
CA PRO A 90 -8.20 13.50 -39.46
C PRO A 90 -7.25 13.13 -40.63
#